data_AF-A0A846QVJ1-F1
#
_entry.id   AF-A0A846QVJ1-F1
#
_cell.length_a   1.000
_cell.length_b   1.000
_cell.length_c   1.000
_cell.angle_alpha   90.00
_cell.angle_beta   90.00
_cell.angle_gamma   90.00
#
_symmetry.space_group_name_H-M   'P 1'
#
loop_
_entity.id
_entity.type
_entity.pdbx_description
1 polymer ?
#
loop_
_entity_poly.entity_id
_entity_poly.type
_entity_poly.pdbx_seq_one_letter_code
_entity_poly.pdbx_strand_id
1 'polypeptide(L)'
;MTSPPCTELRHHPLPWIAAALAYWAASAAGHDIVSQAYGVLFETFGRQTMEHALNAMSIASVAALAAVPLLGPRADLRRNATLWAALLVLAFALDATLIVTNVERIHFPQYAILGALLFAGLGDAAAVLVACALLGLGDEFAQFALNAHYTKYLDFNDCLLNLAGAAMGMVAARILGFGLNVSRRTRQAGRAVALALAGLTAFACAAALADGRFLFHHAPDGGFDPFPVVDGARRMVLSFVQSDGFWTVSEHGRRYHILSPQAGAALLAGLTALLIRLCEAPGASRVRHALTDA
;
A
#
# COMPACT_ATOMS: atom_id res chain seq x y z
N MET A 1 17.61 -34.96 -31.56
CA MET A 1 18.10 -34.45 -30.26
C MET A 1 16.92 -33.87 -29.51
N THR A 2 16.41 -34.58 -28.50
CA THR A 2 15.32 -34.11 -27.65
C THR A 2 15.91 -33.16 -26.61
N SER A 3 15.38 -31.94 -26.51
CA SER A 3 15.73 -31.00 -25.45
C SER A 3 15.58 -31.70 -24.10
N PRO A 4 16.54 -31.55 -23.16
CA PRO A 4 16.35 -32.08 -21.81
C PRO A 4 15.03 -31.51 -21.25
N PRO A 5 14.23 -32.33 -20.55
CA PRO A 5 13.01 -31.85 -19.94
C PRO A 5 13.39 -30.71 -19.00
N CYS A 6 12.93 -29.49 -19.33
CA CYS A 6 12.97 -28.37 -18.42
C CYS A 6 12.28 -28.83 -17.14
N THR A 7 13.05 -29.14 -16.10
CA THR A 7 12.52 -29.39 -14.77
C THR A 7 11.84 -28.11 -14.34
N GLU A 8 10.52 -28.04 -14.55
CA GLU A 8 9.68 -27.02 -13.96
C GLU A 8 9.88 -27.11 -12.45
N LEU A 9 10.74 -26.24 -11.92
CA LEU A 9 10.82 -25.99 -10.50
C LEU A 9 9.42 -25.58 -10.08
N ARG A 10 8.70 -26.50 -9.41
CA ARG A 10 7.39 -26.23 -8.85
C ARG A 10 7.58 -25.16 -7.79
N HIS A 11 7.35 -23.92 -8.18
CA HIS A 11 7.37 -22.81 -7.24
C HIS A 11 6.18 -22.99 -6.30
N HIS A 12 6.48 -23.32 -5.04
CA HIS A 12 5.47 -23.40 -4.01
C HIS A 12 5.04 -21.98 -3.58
N PRO A 13 3.74 -21.69 -3.47
CA PRO A 13 3.26 -20.36 -3.06
C PRO A 13 3.56 -20.03 -1.59
N LEU A 14 3.58 -21.06 -0.73
CA LEU A 14 3.60 -20.89 0.72
C LEU A 14 4.84 -20.15 1.25
N PRO A 15 6.08 -20.44 0.81
CA PRO A 15 7.26 -19.71 1.30
C PRO A 15 7.19 -18.20 1.01
N TRP A 16 6.68 -17.80 -0.16
CA TRP A 16 6.54 -16.39 -0.52
C TRP A 16 5.46 -15.67 0.30
N ILE A 17 4.33 -16.33 0.52
CA ILE A 17 3.27 -15.80 1.39
C ILE A 17 3.77 -15.68 2.84
N ALA A 18 4.46 -16.70 3.35
CA ALA A 18 5.04 -16.67 4.69
C ALA A 18 6.08 -15.54 4.82
N ALA A 19 6.95 -15.37 3.82
CA ALA A 19 7.92 -14.28 3.78
C ALA A 19 7.23 -12.91 3.73
N ALA A 20 6.16 -12.75 2.95
CA ALA A 20 5.38 -11.52 2.89
C ALA A 20 4.75 -11.18 4.25
N LEU A 21 4.13 -12.15 4.91
CA LEU A 21 3.50 -11.94 6.22
C LEU A 21 4.54 -11.66 7.32
N ALA A 22 5.67 -12.36 7.32
CA ALA A 22 6.76 -12.10 8.24
C ALA A 22 7.36 -10.70 8.01
N TYR A 23 7.54 -10.30 6.74
CA TYR A 23 8.00 -8.97 6.38
C TYR A 23 7.02 -7.89 6.87
N TRP A 24 5.72 -8.03 6.58
CA TRP A 24 4.70 -7.09 7.04
C TRP A 24 4.68 -6.97 8.57
N ALA A 25 4.69 -8.10 9.28
CA ALA A 25 4.67 -8.10 10.75
C ALA A 25 5.92 -7.42 11.35
N ALA A 26 7.10 -7.69 10.79
CA ALA A 26 8.33 -7.04 11.21
C ALA A 26 8.32 -5.54 10.93
N SER A 27 7.73 -5.13 9.79
CA SER A 27 7.62 -3.72 9.41
C SER A 27 6.65 -2.95 10.32
N ALA A 28 5.46 -3.51 10.56
CA ALA A 28 4.46 -2.93 11.45
C ALA A 28 4.97 -2.82 12.89
N ALA A 29 5.64 -3.85 13.40
CA ALA A 29 6.26 -3.82 14.72
C ALA A 29 7.46 -2.87 14.80
N GLY A 30 8.15 -2.64 13.68
CA GLY A 30 9.31 -1.77 13.57
C GLY A 30 8.99 -0.28 13.46
N HIS A 31 7.72 0.10 13.31
CA HIS A 31 7.32 1.49 13.02
C HIS A 31 7.83 2.50 14.06
N ASP A 32 7.66 2.17 15.35
CA ASP A 32 8.14 3.00 16.46
C ASP A 32 9.67 3.09 16.49
N ILE A 33 10.37 1.98 16.23
CA ILE A 33 11.84 1.93 16.18
C ILE A 33 12.36 2.85 15.06
N VAL A 34 11.74 2.79 13.87
CA VAL A 34 12.10 3.65 12.74
C VAL A 34 11.83 5.11 13.07
N SER A 35 10.70 5.41 13.72
CA SER A 35 10.33 6.77 14.13
C SER A 35 11.32 7.35 15.15
N GLN A 36 11.72 6.57 16.16
CA GLN A 36 12.73 6.96 17.13
C GLN A 36 14.11 7.15 16.50
N ALA A 37 14.53 6.21 15.64
CA ALA A 37 15.78 6.32 14.90
C ALA A 37 15.80 7.60 14.04
N TYR A 38 14.67 7.91 13.40
CA TYR A 38 14.51 9.14 12.63
C TYR A 38 14.64 10.39 13.50
N GLY A 39 14.02 10.41 14.68
CA GLY A 39 14.15 11.49 15.66
C GLY A 39 15.61 11.74 16.05
N VAL A 40 16.37 10.68 16.37
CA VAL A 40 17.80 10.78 16.70
C VAL A 40 18.61 11.34 15.54
N LEU A 41 18.34 10.91 14.30
CA LEU A 41 19.02 11.44 13.12
C LEU A 41 18.71 12.94 12.90
N PHE A 42 17.47 13.36 13.15
CA PHE A 42 17.05 14.76 13.06
C PHE A 42 17.75 15.65 14.07
N GLU A 43 17.84 15.19 15.32
CA GLU A 43 18.56 15.90 16.39
C GLU A 43 20.06 15.98 16.09
N THR A 44 20.63 14.93 15.51
CA THR A 44 22.08 14.84 15.24
C THR A 44 22.52 15.69 14.04
N PHE A 45 21.84 15.56 12.90
CA PHE A 45 22.27 16.16 11.62
C PHE A 45 21.54 17.45 11.28
N GLY A 46 20.49 17.77 12.04
CA GLY A 46 19.59 18.87 11.74
C GLY A 46 18.60 18.52 10.64
N ARG A 47 17.39 19.06 10.81
CA ARG A 47 16.26 18.83 9.90
C ARG A 47 16.58 19.13 8.44
N GLN A 48 17.13 20.30 8.14
CA GLN A 48 17.34 20.72 6.74
C GLN A 48 18.23 19.73 5.97
N THR A 49 19.31 19.26 6.61
CA THR A 49 20.21 18.24 6.06
C THR A 49 19.45 16.95 5.78
N MET A 50 18.66 16.47 6.73
CA MET A 50 17.88 15.25 6.58
C MET A 50 16.84 15.36 5.47
N GLU A 51 16.10 16.46 5.42
CA GLU A 51 15.09 16.72 4.37
C GLU A 51 15.73 16.76 2.97
N HIS A 52 16.90 17.39 2.84
CA HIS A 52 17.67 17.39 1.59
C HIS A 52 18.13 15.99 1.20
N ALA A 53 18.64 15.20 2.15
CA ALA A 53 19.07 13.84 1.92
C ALA A 53 17.90 12.94 1.47
N LEU A 54 16.75 13.02 2.15
CA LEU A 54 15.54 12.26 1.79
C LEU A 54 15.02 12.64 0.41
N ASN A 55 15.02 13.93 0.06
CA ASN A 55 14.66 14.41 -1.27
C ASN A 55 15.62 13.86 -2.34
N ALA A 56 16.93 13.93 -2.12
CA ALA A 56 17.93 13.41 -3.05
C ALA A 56 17.79 11.89 -3.23
N MET A 57 17.61 11.14 -2.14
CA MET A 57 17.33 9.71 -2.17
C MET A 57 16.06 9.40 -2.95
N SER A 58 14.99 10.16 -2.73
CA SER A 58 13.71 9.98 -3.44
C SER A 58 13.88 10.21 -4.95
N ILE A 59 14.60 11.26 -5.35
CA ILE A 59 14.90 11.55 -6.76
C ILE A 59 15.73 10.42 -7.38
N ALA A 60 16.77 9.96 -6.67
CA ALA A 60 17.61 8.84 -7.13
C ALA A 60 16.79 7.54 -7.27
N SER A 61 15.90 7.25 -6.32
CA SER A 61 14.99 6.11 -6.38
C SER A 61 14.04 6.21 -7.56
N VAL A 62 13.42 7.36 -7.82
CA VAL A 62 12.56 7.56 -9.00
C VAL A 62 13.34 7.36 -10.30
N ALA A 63 14.56 7.91 -10.40
CA ALA A 63 15.41 7.73 -11.56
C ALA A 63 15.77 6.26 -11.80
N ALA A 64 16.13 5.52 -10.75
CA ALA A 64 16.40 4.09 -10.83
C ALA A 64 15.13 3.29 -11.22
N LEU A 65 13.99 3.63 -10.63
CA LEU A 65 12.71 2.98 -10.91
C LEU A 65 12.23 3.26 -12.32
N ALA A 66 12.53 4.41 -12.92
CA ALA A 66 12.18 4.72 -14.31
C ALA A 66 12.81 3.74 -15.33
N ALA A 67 13.89 3.05 -14.96
CA ALA A 67 14.52 2.03 -15.79
C ALA A 67 13.83 0.66 -15.73
N VAL A 68 12.96 0.39 -14.75
CA VAL A 68 12.31 -0.93 -14.55
C VAL A 68 11.61 -1.45 -15.80
N PRO A 69 10.82 -0.66 -16.57
CA PRO A 69 10.19 -1.16 -17.79
C PRO A 69 11.17 -1.67 -18.85
N LEU A 70 12.41 -1.18 -18.85
CA LEU A 70 13.46 -1.58 -19.79
C LEU A 70 14.03 -2.98 -19.48
N LEU A 71 13.84 -3.47 -18.26
CA LEU A 71 14.28 -4.80 -17.82
C LEU A 71 13.34 -5.92 -18.27
N GLY A 72 12.14 -5.58 -18.75
CA GLY A 72 11.15 -6.55 -19.20
C GLY A 72 11.25 -6.94 -20.68
N PRO A 73 10.38 -7.85 -21.14
CA PRO A 73 10.30 -8.23 -22.55
C PRO A 73 9.96 -7.03 -23.46
N ARG A 74 10.76 -6.82 -24.52
CA ARG A 74 10.55 -5.71 -25.48
C ARG A 74 9.16 -5.70 -26.11
N ALA A 75 8.54 -6.88 -26.29
CA ALA A 75 7.19 -7.02 -26.84
C ALA A 75 6.11 -6.32 -25.99
N ASP A 76 6.34 -6.18 -24.68
CA ASP A 76 5.42 -5.54 -23.74
C ASP A 76 5.91 -4.17 -23.25
N LEU A 77 7.03 -3.65 -23.77
CA LEU A 77 7.69 -2.43 -23.28
C LEU A 77 6.73 -1.23 -23.23
N ARG A 78 5.99 -0.94 -24.31
CA ARG A 78 5.06 0.20 -24.35
C ARG A 78 4.00 0.12 -23.25
N ARG A 79 3.43 -1.07 -23.05
CA ARG A 79 2.41 -1.31 -22.01
C ARG A 79 3.02 -1.15 -20.63
N ASN A 80 4.17 -1.78 -20.39
CA ASN A 80 4.87 -1.71 -19.11
C ASN A 80 5.28 -0.26 -18.78
N ALA A 81 5.82 0.48 -19.75
CA ALA A 81 6.19 1.88 -19.60
C ALA A 81 4.97 2.77 -19.32
N THR A 82 3.84 2.54 -20.01
CA THR A 82 2.60 3.31 -19.78
C THR A 82 2.05 3.08 -18.37
N LEU A 83 1.95 1.81 -17.96
CA LEU A 83 1.48 1.47 -16.61
C LEU A 83 2.44 2.03 -15.55
N TRP A 84 3.74 1.88 -15.75
CA TRP A 84 4.75 2.39 -14.83
C TRP A 84 4.71 3.91 -14.70
N ALA A 85 4.59 4.62 -15.81
CA ALA A 85 4.43 6.07 -15.82
C ALA A 85 3.16 6.50 -15.06
N ALA A 86 2.03 5.79 -15.25
CA ALA A 86 0.81 6.06 -14.49
C ALA A 86 1.00 5.87 -12.99
N LEU A 87 1.73 4.83 -12.56
CA LEU A 87 2.05 4.60 -11.15
C LEU A 87 2.99 5.66 -10.57
N LEU A 88 3.99 6.12 -11.34
CA LEU A 88 4.86 7.22 -10.92
C LEU A 88 4.10 8.54 -10.76
N VAL A 89 3.18 8.83 -11.69
CA VAL A 89 2.29 10.01 -11.60
C VAL A 89 1.39 9.91 -10.37
N LEU A 90 0.83 8.73 -10.09
CA LEU A 90 0.04 8.49 -8.89
C LEU A 90 0.87 8.70 -7.62
N ALA A 91 2.05 8.07 -7.52
CA ALA A 91 2.94 8.21 -6.36
C ALA A 91 3.35 9.68 -6.14
N PHE A 92 3.67 10.41 -7.20
CA PHE A 92 3.97 11.84 -7.12
C PHE A 92 2.76 12.66 -6.65
N ALA A 93 1.55 12.38 -7.16
CA ALA A 93 0.35 13.07 -6.72
C ALA A 93 0.07 12.84 -5.23
N LEU A 94 0.25 11.60 -4.73
CA LEU A 94 0.10 11.28 -3.32
C LEU A 94 1.19 11.95 -2.46
N ASP A 95 2.46 11.93 -2.85
CA ASP A 95 3.54 12.66 -2.15
C ASP A 95 3.24 14.16 -2.07
N ALA A 96 2.80 14.77 -3.17
CA ALA A 96 2.56 16.20 -3.24
C ALA A 96 1.32 16.66 -2.44
N THR A 97 0.38 15.75 -2.13
CA THR A 97 -0.91 16.14 -1.55
C THR A 97 -1.20 15.54 -0.17
N LEU A 98 -0.64 14.37 0.16
CA LEU A 98 -1.03 13.62 1.36
C LEU A 98 0.10 13.49 2.38
N ILE A 99 1.36 13.52 1.94
CA ILE A 99 2.51 13.37 2.85
C ILE A 99 2.68 14.62 3.72
N VAL A 100 2.77 14.42 5.03
CA VAL A 100 3.04 15.45 6.05
C VAL A 100 4.54 15.65 6.23
N THR A 101 5.30 14.55 6.30
CA THR A 101 6.75 14.55 6.53
C THR A 101 7.48 13.66 5.54
N ASN A 102 8.69 14.04 5.10
CA ASN A 102 9.38 13.28 4.05
C ASN A 102 9.75 11.84 4.44
N VAL A 103 9.71 11.47 5.73
CA VAL A 103 9.93 10.08 6.17
C VAL A 103 8.81 9.14 5.76
N GLU A 104 7.57 9.63 5.64
CA GLU A 104 6.41 8.84 5.18
C GLU A 104 6.61 8.30 3.76
N ARG A 105 7.58 8.82 3.00
CA ARG A 105 7.97 8.19 1.73
C ARG A 105 8.45 6.75 1.88
N ILE A 106 8.79 6.29 3.09
CA ILE A 106 9.14 4.90 3.38
C ILE A 106 7.99 3.91 3.06
N HIS A 107 6.73 4.37 3.12
CA HIS A 107 5.57 3.56 2.77
C HIS A 107 5.66 3.01 1.33
N PHE A 108 6.19 3.79 0.38
CA PHE A 108 6.36 3.35 -1.01
C PHE A 108 7.29 2.13 -1.15
N PRO A 109 8.58 2.17 -0.76
CA PRO A 109 9.46 1.00 -0.87
C PRO A 109 9.04 -0.14 0.05
N GLN A 110 8.51 0.16 1.26
CA GLN A 110 8.02 -0.86 2.18
C GLN A 110 6.94 -1.72 1.54
N TYR A 111 5.89 -1.09 1.03
CA TYR A 111 4.80 -1.84 0.41
C TYR A 111 5.15 -2.32 -1.00
N ALA A 112 6.12 -1.72 -1.71
CA ALA A 112 6.64 -2.30 -2.94
C ALA A 112 7.29 -3.67 -2.70
N ILE A 113 8.08 -3.82 -1.63
CA ILE A 113 8.65 -5.12 -1.26
C ILE A 113 7.52 -6.11 -0.93
N LEU A 114 6.56 -5.70 -0.11
CA LEU A 114 5.42 -6.55 0.26
C LEU A 114 4.59 -6.99 -0.96
N GLY A 115 4.26 -6.05 -1.85
CA GLY A 115 3.51 -6.32 -3.08
C GLY A 115 4.25 -7.25 -4.03
N ALA A 116 5.57 -7.13 -4.13
CA ALA A 116 6.39 -8.05 -4.93
C ALA A 116 6.40 -9.48 -4.34
N LEU A 117 6.57 -9.62 -3.02
CA LEU A 117 6.54 -10.91 -2.32
C LEU A 117 5.17 -11.60 -2.44
N LEU A 118 4.09 -10.84 -2.21
CA LEU A 118 2.73 -11.35 -2.38
C LEU A 118 2.46 -11.73 -3.84
N PHE A 119 2.96 -10.97 -4.82
CA PHE A 119 2.82 -11.34 -6.23
C PHE A 119 3.57 -12.62 -6.58
N ALA A 120 4.77 -12.81 -6.01
CA ALA A 120 5.55 -14.04 -6.17
C ALA A 120 4.80 -15.27 -5.61
N GLY A 121 3.99 -15.11 -4.55
CA GLY A 121 3.19 -16.18 -3.96
C GLY A 121 1.79 -16.37 -4.56
N LEU A 122 1.10 -15.29 -4.92
CA LEU A 122 -0.31 -15.31 -5.35
C LEU A 122 -0.47 -15.32 -6.87
N GLY A 123 0.42 -14.66 -7.61
CA GLY A 123 0.36 -14.54 -9.08
C GLY A 123 -0.89 -13.84 -9.64
N ASP A 124 -1.67 -13.17 -8.79
CA ASP A 124 -2.92 -12.50 -9.14
C ASP A 124 -2.94 -11.06 -8.65
N ALA A 125 -3.17 -10.10 -9.56
CA ALA A 125 -3.11 -8.69 -9.22
C ALA A 125 -4.24 -8.26 -8.27
N ALA A 126 -5.44 -8.83 -8.43
CA ALA A 126 -6.56 -8.52 -7.56
C ALA A 126 -6.32 -9.02 -6.13
N ALA A 127 -5.87 -10.27 -5.99
CA ALA A 127 -5.54 -10.83 -4.69
C ALA A 127 -4.42 -10.04 -3.99
N VAL A 128 -3.36 -9.65 -4.71
CA VAL A 128 -2.25 -8.85 -4.15
C VAL A 128 -2.72 -7.48 -3.70
N LEU A 129 -3.41 -6.72 -4.56
CA LEU A 129 -3.79 -5.34 -4.25
C LEU A 129 -4.81 -5.27 -3.11
N VAL A 130 -5.75 -6.22 -3.04
CA VAL A 130 -6.68 -6.30 -1.92
C VAL A 130 -5.96 -6.72 -0.64
N ALA A 131 -5.07 -7.70 -0.69
CA ALA A 131 -4.28 -8.10 0.48
C ALA A 131 -3.44 -6.92 1.00
N CYS A 132 -2.74 -6.19 0.12
CA CYS A 132 -1.97 -5.01 0.52
C CYS A 132 -2.85 -3.88 1.07
N ALA A 133 -4.05 -3.66 0.52
CA ALA A 133 -4.97 -2.65 1.08
C ALA A 133 -5.42 -3.02 2.50
N LEU A 134 -5.72 -4.30 2.75
CA LEU A 134 -6.11 -4.78 4.08
C LEU A 134 -4.94 -4.78 5.07
N LEU A 135 -3.75 -5.21 4.63
CA LEU A 135 -2.53 -5.19 5.45
C LEU A 135 -2.08 -3.75 5.75
N GLY A 136 -2.21 -2.85 4.77
CA GLY A 136 -1.99 -1.41 4.93
C GLY A 136 -2.91 -0.80 5.99
N LEU A 137 -4.21 -1.07 5.89
CA LEU A 137 -5.17 -0.62 6.90
C LEU A 137 -4.87 -1.21 8.29
N GLY A 138 -4.42 -2.47 8.35
CA GLY A 138 -4.04 -3.12 9.60
C GLY A 138 -2.78 -2.51 10.23
N ASP A 139 -1.81 -2.10 9.42
CA ASP A 139 -0.59 -1.40 9.84
C ASP A 139 -0.94 -0.07 10.49
N GLU A 140 -1.69 0.78 9.79
CA GLU A 140 -2.11 2.09 10.29
C GLU A 140 -3.03 1.98 11.52
N PHE A 141 -3.90 0.96 11.55
CA PHE A 141 -4.72 0.69 12.72
C PHE A 141 -3.88 0.27 13.92
N ALA A 142 -2.88 -0.59 13.75
CA ALA A 142 -1.99 -1.01 14.83
C ALA A 142 -1.19 0.18 15.35
N GLN A 143 -0.66 1.02 14.46
CA GLN A 143 0.06 2.23 14.83
C GLN A 143 -0.84 3.22 15.59
N PHE A 144 -2.04 3.50 15.08
CA PHE A 144 -3.01 4.35 15.75
C PHE A 144 -3.43 3.81 17.12
N ALA A 145 -3.71 2.51 17.21
CA ALA A 145 -4.14 1.87 18.45
C ALA A 145 -3.05 1.89 19.53
N LEU A 146 -1.78 1.71 19.14
CA LEU A 146 -0.65 1.61 20.07
C LEU A 146 0.02 2.95 20.36
N ASN A 147 -0.09 3.92 19.45
CA ASN A 147 0.65 5.19 19.49
C ASN A 147 -0.25 6.41 19.22
N ALA A 148 -1.47 6.38 19.76
CA ALA A 148 -2.48 7.42 19.55
C ALA A 148 -2.05 8.84 19.97
N HIS A 149 -1.06 8.95 20.85
CA HIS A 149 -0.47 10.22 21.27
C HIS A 149 0.39 10.87 20.19
N TYR A 150 1.01 10.07 19.32
CA TYR A 150 1.75 10.55 18.15
C TYR A 150 0.85 10.61 16.92
N THR A 151 0.10 9.54 16.67
CA THR A 151 -0.84 9.41 15.56
C THR A 151 -2.24 9.75 16.03
N LYS A 152 -2.62 11.02 15.89
CA LYS A 152 -3.88 11.54 16.44
C LYS A 152 -5.12 11.15 15.63
N TYR A 153 -4.98 10.34 14.59
CA TYR A 153 -6.05 9.84 13.74
C TYR A 153 -5.59 8.59 13.00
N LEU A 154 -6.53 7.76 12.54
CA LEU A 154 -6.24 6.64 11.66
C LEU A 154 -5.81 7.18 10.30
N ASP A 155 -4.54 6.98 9.93
CA ASP A 155 -3.96 7.66 8.77
C ASP A 155 -4.31 6.98 7.44
N PHE A 156 -5.43 7.39 6.85
CA PHE A 156 -5.81 6.94 5.52
C PHE A 156 -4.89 7.44 4.40
N ASN A 157 -4.09 8.48 4.64
CA ASN A 157 -3.10 8.92 3.66
C ASN A 157 -2.07 7.81 3.45
N ASP A 158 -1.52 7.29 4.54
CA ASP A 158 -0.52 6.23 4.53
C ASP A 158 -1.07 4.93 3.93
N CYS A 159 -2.35 4.61 4.18
CA CYS A 159 -3.03 3.51 3.47
C CYS A 159 -2.97 3.64 1.93
N LEU A 160 -3.10 4.86 1.38
CA LEU A 160 -3.00 5.08 -0.06
C LEU A 160 -1.55 5.02 -0.56
N LEU A 161 -0.59 5.50 0.23
CA LEU A 161 0.85 5.37 -0.07
C LEU A 161 1.25 3.89 -0.12
N ASN A 162 0.78 3.10 0.87
CA ASN A 162 0.94 1.65 0.97
C ASN A 162 0.41 0.96 -0.29
N LEU A 163 -0.81 1.30 -0.72
CA LEU A 163 -1.42 0.71 -1.92
C LEU A 163 -0.65 1.07 -3.21
N ALA A 164 -0.20 2.33 -3.35
CA ALA A 164 0.59 2.77 -4.50
C ALA A 164 1.95 2.05 -4.56
N GLY A 165 2.65 1.96 -3.41
CA GLY A 165 3.88 1.18 -3.27
C GLY A 165 3.68 -0.28 -3.67
N ALA A 166 2.65 -0.93 -3.13
CA ALA A 166 2.30 -2.32 -3.46
C ALA A 166 2.06 -2.54 -4.96
N ALA A 167 1.35 -1.62 -5.62
CA ALA A 167 1.13 -1.70 -7.06
C ALA A 167 2.43 -1.60 -7.86
N MET A 168 3.34 -0.70 -7.46
CA MET A 168 4.68 -0.58 -8.07
C MET A 168 5.49 -1.86 -7.89
N GLY A 169 5.55 -2.39 -6.67
CA GLY A 169 6.25 -3.64 -6.37
C GLY A 169 5.74 -4.83 -7.16
N MET A 170 4.42 -5.02 -7.19
CA MET A 170 3.75 -6.07 -7.97
C MET A 170 4.05 -5.93 -9.47
N VAL A 171 3.96 -4.73 -10.03
CA VAL A 171 4.23 -4.50 -11.46
C VAL A 171 5.71 -4.73 -11.78
N ALA A 172 6.64 -4.32 -10.92
CA ALA A 172 8.05 -4.60 -11.07
C ALA A 172 8.32 -6.11 -11.06
N ALA A 173 7.78 -6.83 -10.07
CA ALA A 173 7.89 -8.28 -9.98
C ALA A 173 7.41 -8.96 -11.27
N ARG A 174 6.25 -8.54 -11.79
CA ARG A 174 5.72 -9.03 -13.07
C ARG A 174 6.62 -8.73 -14.26
N ILE A 175 7.18 -7.53 -14.36
CA ILE A 175 8.09 -7.12 -15.45
C ILE A 175 9.35 -7.99 -15.44
N LEU A 176 9.87 -8.29 -14.24
CA LEU A 176 11.05 -9.13 -14.02
C LEU A 176 10.76 -10.63 -14.16
N GLY A 177 9.51 -11.03 -14.44
CA GLY A 177 9.13 -12.42 -14.60
C GLY A 177 8.95 -13.20 -13.29
N PHE A 178 8.89 -12.52 -12.15
CA PHE A 178 8.48 -13.13 -10.89
C PHE A 178 6.96 -13.33 -10.86
N GLY A 179 6.50 -14.44 -10.28
CA GLY A 179 5.08 -14.76 -10.12
C GLY A 179 4.76 -16.20 -10.50
N LEU A 180 3.80 -16.81 -9.80
CA LEU A 180 3.32 -18.14 -10.14
C LEU A 180 2.42 -18.11 -11.38
N ASN A 181 2.57 -19.12 -12.23
CA ASN A 181 1.55 -19.47 -13.22
C ASN A 181 0.38 -20.16 -12.51
N VAL A 182 -0.47 -19.36 -11.85
CA VAL A 182 -1.70 -19.86 -11.25
C VAL A 182 -2.77 -20.10 -12.30
N SER A 183 -3.45 -21.25 -12.16
CA SER A 183 -4.58 -21.61 -13.02
C SER A 183 -5.64 -20.49 -13.01
N ARG A 184 -6.38 -20.35 -14.12
CA ARG A 184 -7.48 -19.37 -14.21
C ARG A 184 -8.50 -19.56 -13.09
N ARG A 185 -8.81 -20.81 -12.75
CA ARG A 185 -9.75 -21.16 -11.67
C ARG A 185 -9.23 -20.70 -10.31
N THR A 186 -7.95 -20.94 -10.01
CA THR A 186 -7.32 -20.49 -8.75
C THR A 186 -7.32 -18.96 -8.64
N ARG A 187 -7.00 -18.25 -9.74
CA ARG A 187 -7.07 -16.78 -9.79
C ARG A 187 -8.48 -16.25 -9.53
N GLN A 188 -9.48 -16.82 -10.20
CA GLN A 188 -10.87 -16.43 -9.99
C GLN A 188 -11.35 -16.68 -8.55
N ALA A 189 -10.96 -17.82 -7.96
CA ALA A 189 -11.28 -18.13 -6.58
C ALA A 189 -10.59 -17.16 -5.59
N GLY A 190 -9.29 -16.92 -5.76
CA GLY A 190 -8.52 -15.97 -4.94
C GLY A 190 -9.09 -14.56 -5.02
N ARG A 191 -9.44 -14.10 -6.23
CA ARG A 191 -10.12 -12.82 -6.45
C ARG A 191 -11.49 -12.75 -5.76
N ALA A 192 -12.30 -13.81 -5.86
CA ALA A 192 -13.60 -13.86 -5.22
C ALA A 192 -13.47 -13.77 -3.69
N VAL A 193 -12.53 -14.53 -3.11
CA VAL A 193 -12.23 -14.48 -1.67
C VAL A 193 -11.75 -13.09 -1.27
N ALA A 194 -10.81 -12.51 -2.00
CA ALA A 194 -10.30 -11.17 -1.71
C ALA A 194 -11.41 -10.11 -1.74
N LEU A 195 -12.25 -10.11 -2.78
CA LEU A 195 -13.38 -9.19 -2.89
C LEU A 195 -14.44 -9.44 -1.80
N ALA A 196 -14.69 -10.69 -1.43
CA ALA A 196 -15.60 -11.03 -0.34
C ALA A 196 -15.07 -10.51 1.01
N LEU A 197 -13.77 -10.66 1.29
CA LEU A 197 -13.14 -10.12 2.49
C LEU A 197 -13.22 -8.59 2.51
N ALA A 198 -12.87 -7.93 1.40
CA ALA A 198 -12.98 -6.47 1.30
C ALA A 198 -14.43 -5.99 1.51
N GLY A 199 -15.41 -6.67 0.89
CA GLY A 199 -16.82 -6.37 1.05
C GLY A 199 -17.32 -6.59 2.49
N LEU A 200 -16.88 -7.67 3.14
CA LEU A 200 -17.22 -7.95 4.54
C LEU A 200 -16.61 -6.91 5.49
N THR A 201 -15.35 -6.53 5.28
CA THR A 201 -14.70 -5.46 6.05
C THR A 201 -15.44 -4.14 5.87
N ALA A 202 -15.75 -3.74 4.64
CA ALA A 202 -16.48 -2.51 4.36
C ALA A 202 -17.88 -2.52 5.02
N PHE A 203 -18.60 -3.65 4.93
CA PHE A 203 -19.89 -3.81 5.59
C PHE A 203 -19.78 -3.72 7.12
N ALA A 204 -18.81 -4.39 7.72
CA ALA A 204 -18.59 -4.36 9.16
C ALA A 204 -18.27 -2.94 9.65
N CYS A 205 -17.43 -2.19 8.94
CA CYS A 205 -17.13 -0.79 9.24
C CYS A 205 -18.38 0.09 9.12
N ALA A 206 -19.18 -0.07 8.06
CA ALA A 206 -20.42 0.68 7.87
C ALA A 206 -21.46 0.38 8.97
N ALA A 207 -21.60 -0.90 9.36
CA ALA A 207 -22.46 -1.31 10.45
C ALA A 207 -21.99 -0.76 11.80
N ALA A 208 -20.68 -0.80 12.08
CA ALA A 208 -20.10 -0.23 13.30
C ALA A 208 -20.29 1.30 13.39
N LEU A 209 -20.23 2.00 12.26
CA LEU A 209 -20.54 3.43 12.17
C LEU A 209 -22.03 3.70 12.41
N ALA A 210 -22.92 2.92 11.77
CA ALA A 210 -24.36 3.08 11.93
C ALA A 210 -24.85 2.80 13.36
N ASP A 211 -24.23 1.85 14.06
CA ASP A 211 -24.51 1.51 15.47
C ASP A 211 -23.80 2.46 16.45
N GLY A 212 -23.07 3.46 15.96
CA GLY A 212 -22.34 4.42 16.80
C GLY A 212 -21.15 3.83 17.56
N ARG A 213 -20.70 2.62 17.23
CA ARG A 213 -19.49 2.00 17.80
C ARG A 213 -18.23 2.69 17.32
N PHE A 214 -18.26 3.27 16.12
CA PHE A 214 -17.17 4.08 15.58
C PHE A 214 -17.56 5.55 15.64
N LEU A 215 -16.71 6.37 16.26
CA LEU A 215 -16.81 7.82 16.30
C LEU A 215 -15.83 8.40 15.29
N PHE A 216 -16.33 9.18 14.33
CA PHE A 216 -15.44 9.85 13.37
C PHE A 216 -14.49 10.84 14.05
N HIS A 217 -15.01 11.56 15.04
CA HIS A 217 -14.25 12.52 15.80
C HIS A 217 -14.66 12.46 17.27
N HIS A 218 -13.67 12.52 18.16
CA HIS A 218 -13.86 12.71 19.58
C HIS A 218 -12.69 13.52 20.12
N ALA A 219 -12.96 14.66 20.74
CA ALA A 219 -11.90 15.45 21.36
C ALA A 219 -11.31 14.66 22.56
N PRO A 220 -10.00 14.68 22.76
CA PRO A 220 -9.38 13.95 23.87
C PRO A 220 -9.78 14.59 25.22
N ASP A 221 -10.43 13.82 26.09
CA ASP A 221 -10.76 14.22 27.46
C ASP A 221 -9.76 13.61 28.45
N GLY A 222 -8.60 14.24 28.58
CA GLY A 222 -7.52 13.77 29.46
C GLY A 222 -6.59 12.70 28.88
N GLY A 223 -6.75 12.32 27.60
CA GLY A 223 -5.83 11.42 26.91
C GLY A 223 -6.26 11.07 25.48
N PHE A 224 -5.36 10.42 24.75
CA PHE A 224 -5.60 9.86 23.42
C PHE A 224 -5.88 8.35 23.55
N ASP A 225 -7.04 7.98 24.10
CA ASP A 225 -7.48 6.58 24.12
C ASP A 225 -8.29 6.29 22.84
N PRO A 226 -7.83 5.41 21.93
CA PRO A 226 -8.58 5.01 20.74
C PRO A 226 -9.91 4.32 21.04
N PHE A 227 -10.10 3.81 22.25
CA PHE A 227 -11.28 3.06 22.68
C PHE A 227 -11.97 3.65 23.93
N PRO A 228 -12.30 4.96 23.97
CA PRO A 228 -12.81 5.58 25.18
C PRO A 228 -14.22 5.08 25.50
N VAL A 229 -14.63 5.25 26.76
CA VAL A 229 -16.00 4.98 27.21
C VAL A 229 -16.84 6.24 27.01
N VAL A 230 -17.77 6.19 26.06
CA VAL A 230 -18.68 7.31 25.74
C VAL A 230 -20.12 6.83 25.88
N ASP A 231 -20.87 7.51 26.75
CA ASP A 231 -22.23 7.13 27.18
C ASP A 231 -22.32 5.70 27.74
N GLY A 232 -21.32 5.27 28.50
CA GLY A 232 -21.28 3.95 29.15
C GLY A 232 -20.90 2.78 28.23
N ALA A 233 -20.56 3.03 26.96
CA ALA A 233 -20.09 2.02 26.02
C ALA A 233 -18.68 2.34 25.50
N ARG A 234 -17.85 1.30 25.31
CA ARG A 234 -16.57 1.45 24.59
C ARG A 234 -16.84 1.71 23.11
N ARG A 235 -16.27 2.79 22.58
CA ARG A 235 -16.38 3.16 21.16
C ARG A 235 -14.99 3.33 20.58
N MET A 236 -14.80 3.06 19.30
CA MET A 236 -13.54 3.33 18.61
C MET A 236 -13.56 4.73 18.02
N VAL A 237 -12.57 5.56 18.35
CA VAL A 237 -12.39 6.88 17.77
C VAL A 237 -11.52 6.75 16.52
N LEU A 238 -11.93 7.34 15.40
CA LEU A 238 -11.15 7.34 14.15
C LEU A 238 -10.25 8.56 14.01
N SER A 239 -10.57 9.65 14.72
CA SER A 239 -9.76 10.87 14.76
C SER A 239 -9.96 11.68 16.04
N PHE A 240 -8.86 12.15 16.62
CA PHE A 240 -8.86 13.15 17.70
C PHE A 240 -8.67 14.59 17.16
N VAL A 241 -8.45 14.74 15.85
CA VAL A 241 -8.20 16.03 15.21
C VAL A 241 -9.22 16.27 14.11
N GLN A 242 -9.77 17.49 14.09
CA GLN A 242 -10.60 17.94 12.99
C GLN A 242 -9.78 18.97 12.20
N SER A 243 -9.67 18.78 10.88
CA SER A 243 -9.06 19.80 10.02
C SER A 243 -10.06 20.94 9.80
N ASP A 244 -9.61 22.17 9.95
CA ASP A 244 -10.42 23.38 9.73
C ASP A 244 -10.73 23.65 8.24
N GLY A 245 -10.20 22.83 7.33
CA GLY A 245 -10.40 22.98 5.90
C GLY A 245 -9.79 21.84 5.08
N PHE A 246 -9.77 22.02 3.75
CA PHE A 246 -9.19 21.03 2.84
C PHE A 246 -7.66 20.94 2.99
N TRP A 247 -6.97 22.06 3.16
CA TRP A 247 -5.51 22.06 3.31
C TRP A 247 -5.11 22.32 4.75
N THR A 248 -4.23 21.47 5.25
CA THR A 248 -3.47 21.69 6.48
C THR A 248 -2.06 22.14 6.11
N VAL A 249 -1.45 22.98 6.94
CA VAL A 249 -0.05 23.38 6.79
C VAL A 249 0.72 22.83 7.99
N SER A 250 1.78 22.08 7.73
CA SER A 250 2.63 21.56 8.81
C SER A 250 3.40 22.72 9.44
N GLU A 251 4.00 22.47 10.61
CA GLU A 251 4.87 23.44 11.30
C GLU A 251 6.06 23.93 10.43
N HIS A 252 6.30 23.27 9.29
CA HIS A 252 7.40 23.55 8.36
C HIS A 252 6.90 24.09 7.01
N GLY A 253 5.64 24.51 6.94
CA GLY A 253 5.07 25.15 5.74
C GLY A 253 4.69 24.17 4.63
N ARG A 254 4.80 22.84 4.83
CA ARG A 254 4.31 21.87 3.83
C ARG A 254 2.80 21.86 3.88
N ARG A 255 2.17 21.99 2.71
CA ARG A 255 0.71 21.92 2.57
C ARG A 255 0.30 20.49 2.21
N TYR A 256 -0.64 19.93 2.96
CA TYR A 256 -1.13 18.56 2.78
C TYR A 256 -2.62 18.47 3.13
N HIS A 257 -3.28 17.39 2.69
CA HIS A 257 -4.68 17.11 3.01
C HIS A 257 -4.74 15.88 3.92
N ILE A 258 -5.48 15.99 5.03
CA ILE A 258 -5.80 14.85 5.90
C ILE A 258 -7.11 14.26 5.41
N LEU A 259 -7.08 13.02 4.94
CA LEU A 259 -8.29 12.34 4.51
C LEU A 259 -9.20 12.04 5.70
N SER A 260 -10.46 12.50 5.62
CA SER A 260 -11.51 12.00 6.51
C SER A 260 -11.65 10.47 6.36
N PRO A 261 -12.05 9.73 7.39
CA PRO A 261 -12.19 8.27 7.28
C PRO A 261 -13.09 7.81 6.13
N GLN A 262 -14.15 8.56 5.82
CA GLN A 262 -15.06 8.26 4.71
C GLN A 262 -14.38 8.48 3.35
N ALA A 263 -13.69 9.62 3.18
CA ALA A 263 -12.96 9.92 1.95
C ALA A 263 -11.81 8.94 1.72
N GLY A 264 -11.05 8.64 2.78
CA GLY A 264 -9.97 7.67 2.79
C GLY A 264 -10.43 6.28 2.37
N ALA A 265 -11.50 5.76 3.00
CA ALA A 265 -12.06 4.45 2.65
C ALA A 265 -12.57 4.41 1.20
N ALA A 266 -13.27 5.45 0.74
CA ALA A 266 -13.78 5.53 -0.63
C ALA A 266 -12.65 5.58 -1.66
N LEU A 267 -11.62 6.40 -1.43
CA LEU A 267 -10.44 6.50 -2.29
C LEU A 267 -9.65 5.20 -2.30
N LEU A 268 -9.45 4.55 -1.14
CA LEU A 268 -8.74 3.28 -1.04
C LEU A 268 -9.45 2.21 -1.88
N ALA A 269 -10.76 2.04 -1.69
CA ALA A 269 -11.56 1.09 -2.46
C ALA A 269 -11.57 1.40 -3.96
N GLY A 270 -11.78 2.66 -4.34
CA GLY A 270 -11.81 3.11 -5.74
C GLY A 270 -10.46 2.93 -6.43
N LEU A 271 -9.37 3.30 -5.75
CA LEU A 271 -8.01 3.16 -6.26
C LEU A 271 -7.61 1.69 -6.37
N THR A 272 -7.94 0.84 -5.39
CA THR A 272 -7.74 -0.61 -5.50
C THR A 272 -8.44 -1.15 -6.74
N ALA A 273 -9.72 -0.82 -6.95
CA ALA A 273 -10.48 -1.29 -8.10
C ALA A 273 -9.87 -0.81 -9.43
N LEU A 274 -9.46 0.46 -9.52
CA LEU A 274 -8.79 1.03 -10.69
C LEU A 274 -7.47 0.32 -10.99
N LEU A 275 -6.61 0.15 -9.99
CA LEU A 275 -5.31 -0.51 -10.13
C LEU A 275 -5.45 -1.96 -10.56
N ILE A 276 -6.46 -2.68 -10.06
CA ILE A 276 -6.79 -4.04 -10.52
C ILE A 276 -7.08 -4.03 -12.03
N ARG A 277 -7.94 -3.12 -12.49
CA ARG A 277 -8.29 -3.01 -13.93
C ARG A 277 -7.08 -2.69 -14.79
N LEU A 278 -6.26 -1.73 -14.36
CA LEU A 278 -5.04 -1.34 -15.09
C LEU A 278 -4.02 -2.48 -15.15
N CYS A 279 -3.88 -3.26 -14.07
CA CYS A 279 -2.91 -4.34 -14.00
C CYS A 279 -3.37 -5.61 -14.74
N GLU A 280 -4.67 -5.87 -14.83
CA GLU A 280 -5.24 -7.03 -15.52
C GLU A 280 -5.37 -6.86 -17.05
N ALA A 281 -5.26 -5.63 -17.57
CA ALA A 281 -5.40 -5.36 -19.00
C ALA A 281 -4.49 -6.29 -19.85
N PRO A 282 -5.02 -7.03 -20.85
CA PRO A 282 -4.26 -8.02 -21.61
C PRO A 282 -2.98 -7.45 -22.21
N GLY A 283 -1.87 -8.19 -22.10
CA GLY A 283 -0.63 -7.90 -22.81
C GLY A 283 -0.65 -8.46 -24.23
N ALA A 284 0.05 -7.82 -25.16
CA ALA A 284 0.13 -8.23 -26.57
C ALA A 284 0.81 -9.61 -26.73
N SER A 285 1.68 -9.99 -25.79
CA SER A 285 2.40 -11.27 -25.78
C SER A 285 1.51 -12.49 -25.54
N ARG A 286 0.46 -12.39 -24.72
CA ARG A 286 -0.47 -13.52 -24.46
C ARG A 286 -1.36 -13.86 -25.65
N VAL A 287 -1.59 -12.91 -26.56
CA VAL A 287 -2.38 -13.16 -27.78
C VAL A 287 -1.63 -14.11 -28.72
N ARG A 288 -0.30 -14.08 -28.75
CA ARG A 288 0.48 -14.94 -29.66
C ARG A 288 0.51 -16.40 -29.25
N HIS A 289 0.62 -16.71 -27.96
CA HIS A 289 0.58 -18.10 -27.50
C HIS A 289 -0.80 -18.75 -27.65
N ALA A 290 -1.88 -17.97 -27.47
CA ALA A 290 -3.24 -18.48 -27.69
C ALA A 290 -3.53 -18.81 -29.17
N LEU A 291 -2.76 -18.24 -30.12
CA LEU A 291 -2.90 -18.51 -31.56
C LEU A 291 -1.97 -19.62 -32.06
N THR A 292 -0.98 -20.04 -31.28
CA THR A 292 -0.10 -21.17 -31.63
C THR A 292 -0.58 -22.50 -31.07
N ASP A 293 -1.44 -22.46 -30.05
CA ASP A 293 -2.00 -23.64 -29.38
C ASP A 293 -3.42 -24.01 -29.87
N ALA A 294 -3.94 -23.29 -30.87
CA ALA A 294 -5.25 -23.51 -31.52
C ALA A 294 -5.06 -23.93 -32.99
#